data_AF-D9W3A4-F1
#
_entry.id   AF-D9W3A4-F1
#
_cell.length_a   1.000
_cell.length_b   1.000
_cell.length_c   1.000
_cell.angle_alpha   90.00
_cell.angle_beta   90.00
_cell.angle_gamma   90.00
#
_symmetry.space_group_name_H-M   'P 1'
#
loop_
_entity.id
_entity.type
_entity.pdbx_description
1 polymer ?
#
loop_
_entity_poly.entity_id
_entity_poly.type
_entity_poly.pdbx_seq_one_letter_code
_entity_poly.pdbx_strand_id
1 'polypeptide(L)'
;MLHRLAGAPEPDGPGELRALLDGTGLAAGFRPAVEAAAGSAEAARAGARATAEPQARELATALARAVTAGALAGAGADADCTAAERDRLVELLTTRLGGGARVPGARAAAVLGRLALRVTTQPLLNAWRGSLTAGAAPALGDILRYQARGAGLRAYLRERITARPGPTVLIGHSLGGIALVDLLALDAADGGPVPGVELLVTVGSQAPYLHELGALTALAPGSRLPYGFPRWLNVYDRQDVLSYLAAPVFPGDPRVSDHEIRSRQPFPASHSAYWKQQSLYESVERAVTEAGLG
;
A
#
# COMPACT_ATOMS: atom_id res chain seq x y z
N MET A 1 27.37 21.15 9.59
CA MET A 1 26.36 20.12 9.26
C MET A 1 25.31 20.66 8.29
N LEU A 2 24.64 21.79 8.60
CA LEU A 2 23.71 22.46 7.69
C LEU A 2 24.35 22.92 6.36
N HIS A 3 25.59 23.43 6.37
CA HIS A 3 26.34 23.71 5.14
C HIS A 3 26.70 22.46 4.30
N ARG A 4 26.77 21.27 4.91
CA ARG A 4 26.97 20.00 4.17
C ARG A 4 25.68 19.47 3.53
N LEU A 5 24.51 19.97 3.97
CA LEU A 5 23.21 19.71 3.34
C LEU A 5 22.98 20.66 2.17
N ALA A 6 23.21 21.96 2.36
CA ALA A 6 23.06 22.96 1.31
C ALA A 6 24.15 22.91 0.24
N GLY A 7 25.34 22.43 0.60
CA GLY A 7 26.45 22.14 -0.31
C GLY A 7 26.63 20.65 -0.59
N ALA A 8 25.59 19.83 -0.34
CA ALA A 8 25.61 18.46 -0.85
C ALA A 8 25.79 18.60 -2.36
N PRO A 9 26.86 18.01 -2.94
CA PRO A 9 27.04 18.10 -4.38
C PRO A 9 25.74 17.62 -5.02
N GLU A 10 25.39 18.22 -6.16
CA GLU A 10 24.59 17.53 -7.18
C GLU A 10 25.03 16.07 -7.21
N PRO A 11 24.15 15.11 -7.53
CA PRO A 11 24.55 13.71 -7.66
C PRO A 11 25.49 13.54 -8.87
N ASP A 12 26.67 14.12 -8.80
CA ASP A 12 27.75 14.08 -9.77
C ASP A 12 28.54 12.80 -9.48
N GLY A 13 28.00 11.71 -10.02
CA GLY A 13 28.63 10.38 -10.06
C GLY A 13 27.62 9.23 -9.98
N PRO A 14 27.91 8.06 -10.57
CA PRO A 14 27.03 6.88 -10.60
C PRO A 14 27.01 6.17 -9.23
N GLY A 15 26.54 6.86 -8.19
CA GLY A 15 26.42 6.31 -6.83
C GLY A 15 25.05 5.68 -6.59
N GLU A 16 25.00 4.65 -5.73
CA GLU A 16 23.79 3.92 -5.33
C GLU A 16 22.61 4.84 -4.98
N LEU A 17 22.86 5.98 -4.32
CA LEU A 17 21.80 6.97 -4.02
C LEU A 17 21.14 7.52 -5.27
N ARG A 18 21.91 7.83 -6.33
CA ARG A 18 21.34 8.39 -7.56
C ARG A 18 20.49 7.36 -8.28
N ALA A 19 21.00 6.13 -8.41
CA ALA A 19 20.25 5.02 -8.97
C ALA A 19 18.94 4.77 -8.20
N LEU A 20 18.97 4.84 -6.87
CA LEU A 20 17.79 4.67 -6.03
C LEU A 20 16.81 5.83 -6.16
N LEU A 21 17.27 7.07 -6.25
CA LEU A 21 16.41 8.24 -6.49
C LEU A 21 15.76 8.21 -7.88
N ASP A 22 16.49 7.80 -8.91
CA ASP A 22 15.96 7.67 -10.26
C ASP A 22 14.96 6.51 -10.35
N GLY A 23 15.33 5.33 -9.82
CA GLY A 23 14.48 4.13 -9.85
C GLY A 23 13.18 4.24 -9.04
N THR A 24 13.14 5.14 -8.05
CA THR A 24 11.95 5.37 -7.22
C THR A 24 11.13 6.61 -7.65
N GLY A 25 11.55 7.32 -8.71
CA GLY A 25 10.89 8.54 -9.17
C GLY A 25 11.11 9.76 -8.27
N LEU A 26 12.03 9.71 -7.30
CA LEU A 26 12.25 10.76 -6.30
C LEU A 26 13.29 11.80 -6.70
N ALA A 27 14.01 11.60 -7.82
CA ALA A 27 15.10 12.47 -8.26
C ALA A 27 14.70 13.95 -8.39
N ALA A 28 13.53 14.24 -8.96
CA ALA A 28 13.05 15.61 -9.16
C ALA A 28 12.72 16.33 -7.83
N GLY A 29 12.15 15.61 -6.86
CA GLY A 29 11.77 16.14 -5.56
C GLY A 29 12.90 16.21 -4.54
N PHE A 30 14.04 15.57 -4.82
CA PHE A 30 15.12 15.41 -3.86
C PHE A 30 15.76 16.75 -3.43
N ARG A 31 16.20 17.58 -4.39
CA ARG A 31 16.85 18.88 -4.09
C ARG A 31 15.90 19.84 -3.35
N PRO A 32 14.65 20.06 -3.79
CA PRO A 32 13.68 20.84 -3.02
C PRO A 32 13.49 20.33 -1.58
N ALA A 33 13.48 19.01 -1.37
CA ALA A 33 13.34 18.42 -0.04
C ALA A 33 14.57 18.67 0.85
N VAL A 34 15.78 18.65 0.28
CA VAL A 34 17.02 19.01 0.99
C VAL A 34 16.98 20.48 1.43
N GLU A 35 16.62 21.38 0.52
CA GLU A 35 16.52 22.81 0.79
C GLU A 35 15.48 23.11 1.88
N ALA A 36 14.29 22.50 1.79
CA ALA A 36 13.24 22.65 2.78
C ALA A 36 13.65 22.13 4.16
N ALA A 37 14.28 20.96 4.23
CA ALA A 37 14.75 20.40 5.49
C ALA A 37 15.86 21.27 6.12
N ALA A 38 16.84 21.69 5.32
CA ALA A 38 17.95 22.51 5.78
C ALA A 38 17.54 23.93 6.19
N GLY A 39 16.56 24.51 5.49
CA GLY A 39 16.01 25.85 5.75
C GLY A 39 14.99 25.90 6.90
N SER A 40 14.60 24.76 7.48
CA SER A 40 13.59 24.73 8.54
C SER A 40 14.10 25.30 9.87
N ALA A 41 13.22 26.02 10.58
CA ALA A 41 13.52 26.53 11.92
C ALA A 41 13.81 25.38 12.92
N GLU A 42 13.15 24.23 12.71
CA GLU A 42 13.35 22.99 13.47
C GLU A 42 14.78 22.46 13.29
N ALA A 43 15.29 22.39 12.06
CA ALA A 43 16.66 21.98 11.78
C ALA A 43 17.67 22.94 12.38
N ALA A 44 17.43 24.25 12.30
CA ALA A 44 18.30 25.26 12.92
C ALA A 44 18.37 25.10 14.45
N ARG A 45 17.22 24.93 15.12
CA ARG A 45 17.15 24.71 16.58
C ARG A 45 17.81 23.39 16.99
N ALA A 46 17.58 22.32 16.24
CA ALA A 46 18.17 21.02 16.52
C ALA A 46 19.70 21.04 16.31
N GLY A 47 20.16 21.74 15.26
CA GLY A 47 21.58 22.01 15.02
C GLY A 47 22.25 22.75 16.17
N ALA A 48 21.61 23.78 16.72
CA ALA A 48 22.14 24.52 17.86
C ALA A 48 22.27 23.68 19.15
N ARG A 49 21.45 22.62 19.29
CA ARG A 49 21.46 21.72 20.45
C ARG A 49 22.35 20.49 20.27
N ALA A 50 22.74 20.18 19.04
CA ALA A 50 23.57 19.03 18.71
C ALA A 50 25.07 19.33 18.88
N THR A 51 25.48 19.59 20.12
CA THR A 51 26.86 19.99 20.47
C THR A 51 27.82 18.82 20.68
N ALA A 52 27.30 17.60 20.80
CA ALA A 52 28.10 16.38 20.98
C ALA A 52 27.75 15.32 19.92
N GLU A 53 28.70 14.42 19.71
CA GLU A 53 28.68 13.37 18.67
C GLU A 53 27.36 12.56 18.61
N PRO A 54 26.82 12.04 19.73
CA PRO A 54 25.55 11.31 19.69
C PRO A 54 24.38 12.14 19.15
N GLN A 55 24.28 13.40 19.57
CA GLN A 55 23.23 14.33 19.16
C GLN A 55 23.40 14.74 17.69
N ALA A 56 24.64 14.87 17.22
CA ALA A 56 24.92 15.11 15.80
C ALA A 56 24.45 13.93 14.92
N ARG A 57 24.61 12.68 15.39
CA ARG A 57 24.11 11.49 14.66
C ARG A 57 22.59 11.38 14.67
N GLU A 58 21.95 11.70 15.80
CA GLU A 58 20.49 11.78 15.87
C GLU A 58 19.94 12.84 14.93
N LEU A 59 20.59 14.01 14.87
CA LEU A 59 20.26 15.08 13.93
C LEU A 59 20.43 14.62 12.47
N ALA A 60 21.49 13.87 12.16
CA ALA A 60 21.74 13.34 10.82
C ALA A 60 20.61 12.41 10.38
N THR A 61 20.20 11.51 11.27
CA THR A 61 19.10 10.56 11.02
C THR A 61 17.77 11.29 10.84
N ALA A 62 17.49 12.30 11.68
CA ALA A 62 16.28 13.09 11.59
C ALA A 62 16.20 13.86 10.27
N LEU A 63 17.30 14.49 9.84
CA LEU A 63 17.37 15.22 8.58
C LEU A 63 17.26 14.28 7.36
N ALA A 64 17.92 13.12 7.39
CA ALA A 64 17.78 12.10 6.34
C ALA A 64 16.32 11.64 6.16
N ARG A 65 15.61 11.41 7.28
CA ARG A 65 14.18 11.08 7.26
C ARG A 65 13.33 12.23 6.73
N ALA A 66 13.61 13.46 7.14
CA ALA A 66 12.88 14.64 6.68
C ALA A 66 13.04 14.86 5.17
N VAL A 67 14.27 14.72 4.63
CA VAL A 67 14.54 14.82 3.19
C VAL A 67 13.82 13.70 2.42
N THR A 68 13.91 12.46 2.88
CA THR A 68 13.24 11.32 2.23
C THR A 68 11.73 11.50 2.23
N ALA A 69 11.15 11.93 3.36
CA ALA A 69 9.73 12.20 3.47
C ALA A 69 9.28 13.38 2.59
N GLY A 70 10.08 14.45 2.51
CA GLY A 70 9.82 15.59 1.64
C GLY A 70 9.84 15.21 0.15
N ALA A 71 10.80 14.39 -0.27
CA ALA A 71 10.89 13.90 -1.65
C ALA A 71 9.68 13.01 -2.01
N LEU A 72 9.30 12.09 -1.10
CA LEU A 72 8.10 11.26 -1.26
C LEU A 72 6.82 12.11 -1.33
N ALA A 73 6.69 13.10 -0.46
CA ALA A 73 5.54 13.99 -0.46
C ALA A 73 5.45 14.85 -1.73
N GLY A 74 6.59 15.26 -2.29
CA GLY A 74 6.66 15.99 -3.55
C GLY A 74 6.30 15.13 -4.77
N ALA A 75 6.68 13.86 -4.77
CA ALA A 75 6.36 12.91 -5.85
C ALA A 75 4.91 12.38 -5.77
N GLY A 76 4.32 12.31 -4.58
CA GLY A 76 2.93 11.92 -4.40
C GLY A 76 2.63 10.51 -4.95
N ALA A 77 1.64 10.40 -5.83
CA ALA A 77 1.22 9.13 -6.44
C ALA A 77 2.22 8.59 -7.47
N ASP A 78 3.12 9.43 -7.99
CA ASP A 78 4.14 9.04 -8.98
C ASP A 78 5.38 8.41 -8.31
N ALA A 79 5.45 8.42 -6.97
CA ALA A 79 6.54 7.79 -6.24
C ALA A 79 6.45 6.26 -6.32
N ASP A 80 7.45 5.63 -6.95
CA ASP A 80 7.55 4.17 -7.03
C ASP A 80 8.57 3.61 -6.04
N CYS A 81 8.42 3.97 -4.76
CA CYS A 81 9.38 3.67 -3.71
C CYS A 81 8.85 2.61 -2.75
N THR A 82 9.49 1.45 -2.63
CA THR A 82 9.19 0.44 -1.62
C THR A 82 9.66 0.86 -0.22
N ALA A 83 9.15 0.20 0.83
CA ALA A 83 9.58 0.48 2.19
C ALA A 83 11.07 0.16 2.41
N ALA A 84 11.60 -0.87 1.75
CA ALA A 84 13.01 -1.23 1.81
C ALA A 84 13.89 -0.17 1.13
N GLU A 85 13.47 0.32 -0.04
CA GLU A 85 14.17 1.39 -0.77
C GLU A 85 14.13 2.71 0.00
N ARG A 86 13.00 3.06 0.62
CA ARG A 86 12.89 4.21 1.52
C ARG A 86 13.86 4.08 2.70
N ASP A 87 13.86 2.93 3.37
CA ASP A 87 14.73 2.68 4.53
C ASP A 87 16.22 2.76 4.10
N ARG A 88 16.55 2.28 2.88
CA ARG A 88 17.89 2.40 2.27
C ARG A 88 18.26 3.82 1.90
N LEU A 89 17.33 4.63 1.36
CA LEU A 89 17.54 6.06 1.11
C LEU A 89 17.92 6.79 2.42
N VAL A 90 17.18 6.54 3.50
CA VAL A 90 17.46 7.13 4.81
C VAL A 90 18.86 6.74 5.30
N GLU A 91 19.26 5.48 5.14
CA GLU A 91 20.58 4.99 5.54
C GLU A 91 21.71 5.68 4.75
N LEU A 92 21.59 5.75 3.42
CA LEU A 92 22.57 6.39 2.55
C LEU A 92 22.72 7.89 2.86
N LEU A 93 21.61 8.57 3.14
CA LEU A 93 21.61 9.99 3.53
C LEU A 93 22.22 10.19 4.92
N THR A 94 21.86 9.35 5.89
CA THR A 94 22.41 9.42 7.26
C THR A 94 23.94 9.25 7.23
N THR A 95 24.44 8.32 6.41
CA THR A 95 25.87 8.08 6.22
C THR A 95 26.57 9.31 5.64
N ARG A 96 26.01 9.92 4.58
CA ARG A 96 26.56 11.15 3.98
C ARG A 96 26.58 12.34 4.93
N LEU A 97 25.63 12.40 5.86
CA LEU A 97 25.56 13.45 6.89
C LEU A 97 26.55 13.24 8.06
N GLY A 98 27.34 12.16 8.04
CA GLY A 98 28.32 11.83 9.07
C GLY A 98 27.78 10.92 10.18
N GLY A 99 26.61 10.30 9.99
CA GLY A 99 25.94 9.43 10.96
C GLY A 99 26.37 7.96 10.91
N GLY A 100 27.57 7.64 10.43
CA GLY A 100 28.05 6.28 10.15
C GLY A 100 28.33 5.42 11.40
N ALA A 101 27.33 5.16 12.24
CA ALA A 101 27.27 4.03 13.17
C ALA A 101 25.82 3.92 13.68
N ARG A 102 25.26 2.70 13.66
CA ARG A 102 23.88 2.39 14.10
C ARG A 102 23.57 3.04 15.46
N VAL A 103 22.58 3.92 15.50
CA VAL A 103 22.03 4.49 16.75
C VAL A 103 20.72 3.77 17.09
N PRO A 104 20.56 3.22 18.31
CA PRO A 104 19.28 2.66 18.75
C PRO A 104 18.20 3.75 18.83
N GLY A 105 17.11 3.55 18.10
CA GLY A 105 16.12 4.58 17.73
C GLY A 105 15.12 5.03 18.80
N ALA A 106 15.54 5.29 20.04
CA ALA A 106 14.59 5.55 21.13
C ALA A 106 14.28 7.03 21.44
N ARG A 107 15.06 8.03 20.98
CA ARG A 107 14.89 9.42 21.46
C ARG A 107 14.39 10.45 20.43
N ALA A 108 14.60 10.23 19.12
CA ALA A 108 14.08 11.12 18.08
C ALA A 108 12.54 11.09 17.94
N ALA A 109 11.89 9.99 18.36
CA ALA A 109 10.44 9.82 18.28
C ALA A 109 9.66 10.82 19.14
N ALA A 110 10.22 11.23 20.29
CA ALA A 110 9.53 12.11 21.25
C ALA A 110 9.43 13.57 20.78
N VAL A 111 10.32 14.02 19.89
CA VAL A 111 10.33 15.39 19.36
C VAL A 111 9.42 15.52 18.14
N LEU A 112 9.39 14.51 17.26
CA LEU A 112 8.44 14.43 16.14
C LEU A 112 6.98 14.42 16.62
N GLY A 113 6.69 13.69 17.70
CA GLY A 113 5.35 13.59 18.27
C GLY A 113 4.75 14.92 18.75
N ARG A 114 5.56 15.95 19.04
CA ARG A 114 5.06 17.26 19.52
C ARG A 114 4.86 18.30 18.42
N LEU A 115 5.51 18.15 17.26
CA LEU A 115 5.36 19.06 16.11
C LEU A 115 4.16 18.69 15.23
N ALA A 116 3.81 17.40 15.16
CA ALA A 116 2.66 16.92 14.39
C ALA A 116 1.29 17.45 14.88
N LEU A 117 1.21 17.97 16.12
CA LEU A 117 -0.03 18.37 16.78
C LEU A 117 -0.43 19.85 16.56
N ARG A 118 0.30 20.62 15.74
CA ARG A 118 0.05 22.07 15.57
C ARG A 118 -0.20 22.57 14.14
N VAL A 119 -0.32 21.68 13.16
CA VAL A 119 -0.84 22.08 11.85
C VAL A 119 -2.35 21.92 11.89
N THR A 120 -3.08 23.03 11.85
CA THR A 120 -4.52 23.01 11.56
C THR A 120 -4.68 22.23 10.26
N THR A 121 -5.38 21.10 10.31
CA THR A 121 -5.46 20.14 9.20
C THR A 121 -6.16 20.70 7.97
N GLN A 122 -6.86 21.83 8.08
CA GLN A 122 -7.74 22.36 7.03
C GLN A 122 -7.05 22.76 5.72
N PRO A 123 -5.92 23.49 5.70
CA PRO A 123 -5.25 23.86 4.45
C PRO A 123 -4.61 22.65 3.75
N LEU A 124 -4.07 21.71 4.54
CA LEU A 124 -3.54 20.44 4.04
C LEU A 124 -4.65 19.56 3.45
N LEU A 125 -5.79 19.45 4.15
CA LEU A 125 -7.00 18.78 3.66
C LEU A 125 -7.54 19.46 2.39
N ASN A 126 -7.50 20.78 2.29
CA ASN A 126 -7.94 21.51 1.09
C ASN A 126 -7.00 21.28 -0.11
N ALA A 127 -5.69 21.21 0.09
CA ALA A 127 -4.72 20.85 -0.94
C ALA A 127 -4.85 19.38 -1.36
N TRP A 128 -5.05 18.49 -0.40
CA TRP A 128 -5.33 17.07 -0.64
C TRP A 128 -6.68 16.85 -1.31
N ARG A 129 -7.66 17.74 -1.08
CA ARG A 129 -9.01 17.62 -1.65
C ARG A 129 -8.98 17.49 -3.16
N GLY A 130 -8.17 18.32 -3.84
CA GLY A 130 -8.03 18.30 -5.30
C GLY A 130 -7.38 17.01 -5.83
N SER A 131 -6.34 16.51 -5.16
CA SER A 131 -5.69 15.24 -5.51
C SER A 131 -6.54 14.01 -5.17
N LEU A 132 -7.33 14.07 -4.09
CA LEU A 132 -8.25 13.02 -3.68
C LEU A 132 -9.43 12.91 -4.64
N THR A 133 -10.04 14.01 -5.08
CA THR A 133 -11.10 13.94 -6.09
C THR A 133 -10.57 13.69 -7.50
N ALA A 134 -9.44 14.25 -7.92
CA ALA A 134 -8.94 14.01 -9.28
C ALA A 134 -8.36 12.59 -9.47
N GLY A 135 -7.64 12.08 -8.46
CA GLY A 135 -7.01 10.75 -8.51
C GLY A 135 -7.93 9.59 -8.12
N ALA A 136 -8.87 9.79 -7.19
CA ALA A 136 -9.77 8.72 -6.73
C ALA A 136 -11.14 8.70 -7.43
N ALA A 137 -11.55 9.76 -8.13
CA ALA A 137 -12.83 9.77 -8.86
C ALA A 137 -12.95 8.67 -9.93
N PRO A 138 -11.90 8.32 -10.70
CA PRO A 138 -12.00 7.20 -11.65
C PRO A 138 -12.26 5.87 -10.93
N ALA A 139 -11.48 5.55 -9.89
CA ALA A 139 -11.63 4.30 -9.14
C ALA A 139 -12.98 4.19 -8.42
N LEU A 140 -13.43 5.28 -7.77
CA LEU A 140 -14.75 5.32 -7.15
C LEU A 140 -15.87 5.24 -8.21
N GLY A 141 -15.68 5.92 -9.35
CA GLY A 141 -16.61 5.86 -10.49
C GLY A 141 -16.76 4.46 -11.06
N ASP A 142 -15.66 3.71 -11.19
CA ASP A 142 -15.67 2.32 -11.66
C ASP A 142 -16.38 1.39 -10.68
N ILE A 143 -16.16 1.57 -9.36
CA ILE A 143 -16.92 0.85 -8.33
C ILE A 143 -18.41 1.16 -8.47
N LEU A 144 -18.81 2.44 -8.49
CA LEU A 144 -20.22 2.83 -8.63
C LEU A 144 -20.84 2.31 -9.92
N ARG A 145 -20.09 2.35 -11.03
CA ARG A 145 -20.52 1.81 -12.33
C ARG A 145 -20.69 0.30 -12.26
N TYR A 146 -19.76 -0.43 -11.64
CA TYR A 146 -19.87 -1.87 -11.43
C TYR A 146 -21.09 -2.19 -10.56
N GLN A 147 -21.27 -1.49 -9.45
CA GLN A 147 -22.42 -1.68 -8.57
C GLN A 147 -23.75 -1.46 -9.30
N ALA A 148 -23.82 -0.44 -10.18
CA ALA A 148 -25.02 -0.15 -10.95
C ALA A 148 -25.21 -1.04 -12.19
N ARG A 149 -24.13 -1.51 -12.82
CA ARG A 149 -24.14 -2.12 -14.18
C ARG A 149 -23.12 -3.25 -14.36
N GLY A 150 -22.83 -4.00 -13.30
CA GLY A 150 -21.75 -4.99 -13.25
C GLY A 150 -22.00 -6.28 -14.02
N ALA A 151 -23.25 -6.54 -14.44
CA ALA A 151 -23.63 -7.79 -15.12
C ALA A 151 -22.79 -8.07 -16.37
N GLY A 152 -22.48 -7.05 -17.17
CA GLY A 152 -21.65 -7.20 -18.37
C GLY A 152 -20.21 -7.60 -18.05
N LEU A 153 -19.61 -7.01 -16.99
CA LEU A 153 -18.27 -7.39 -16.54
C LEU A 153 -18.25 -8.83 -16.03
N ARG A 154 -19.24 -9.22 -15.22
CA ARG A 154 -19.34 -10.60 -14.70
C ARG A 154 -19.50 -11.61 -15.84
N ALA A 155 -20.35 -11.33 -16.82
CA ALA A 155 -20.49 -12.19 -18.01
C ALA A 155 -19.18 -12.34 -18.78
N TYR A 156 -18.46 -11.23 -19.00
CA TYR A 156 -17.15 -11.25 -19.65
C TYR A 156 -16.12 -12.08 -18.85
N LEU A 157 -16.05 -11.90 -17.53
CA LEU A 157 -15.16 -12.68 -16.67
C LEU A 157 -15.50 -14.17 -16.72
N ARG A 158 -16.79 -14.53 -16.64
CA ARG A 158 -17.27 -15.92 -16.74
C ARG A 158 -16.82 -16.59 -18.03
N GLU A 159 -16.99 -15.91 -19.16
CA GLU A 159 -16.56 -16.40 -20.47
C GLU A 159 -15.04 -16.67 -20.48
N ARG A 160 -14.25 -15.71 -20.00
CA ARG A 160 -12.78 -15.83 -19.97
C ARG A 160 -12.29 -16.94 -19.05
N ILE A 161 -12.92 -17.12 -17.90
CA ILE A 161 -12.59 -18.18 -16.94
C ILE A 161 -12.90 -19.55 -17.53
N THR A 162 -14.09 -19.71 -18.13
CA THR A 162 -14.55 -21.01 -18.64
C THR A 162 -13.96 -21.39 -20.00
N ALA A 163 -13.36 -20.44 -20.74
CA ALA A 163 -12.70 -20.71 -22.02
C ALA A 163 -11.44 -21.59 -21.91
N ARG A 164 -10.84 -21.73 -20.73
CA ARG A 164 -9.65 -22.57 -20.50
C ARG A 164 -9.91 -23.57 -19.37
N PRO A 165 -10.46 -24.76 -19.68
CA PRO A 165 -10.77 -25.76 -18.66
C PRO A 165 -9.49 -26.27 -18.00
N GLY A 166 -9.34 -25.99 -16.71
CA GLY A 166 -8.25 -26.43 -15.85
C GLY A 166 -8.43 -25.87 -14.44
N PRO A 167 -7.76 -26.44 -13.42
CA PRO A 167 -7.75 -25.85 -12.08
C PRO A 167 -7.28 -24.40 -12.19
N THR A 168 -8.16 -23.49 -11.81
CA THR A 168 -7.97 -22.06 -12.01
C THR A 168 -7.92 -21.39 -10.65
N VAL A 169 -6.77 -20.79 -10.37
CA VAL A 169 -6.62 -19.82 -9.28
C VAL A 169 -6.96 -18.45 -9.84
N LEU A 170 -8.01 -17.83 -9.29
CA LEU A 170 -8.44 -16.50 -9.68
C LEU A 170 -7.88 -15.47 -8.70
N ILE A 171 -7.14 -14.48 -9.21
CA ILE A 171 -6.61 -13.40 -8.38
C ILE A 171 -7.32 -12.10 -8.74
N GLY A 172 -8.08 -11.55 -7.80
CA GLY A 172 -8.82 -10.30 -7.94
C GLY A 172 -8.26 -9.22 -7.01
N HIS A 173 -7.73 -8.15 -7.60
CA HIS A 173 -7.30 -6.97 -6.84
C HIS A 173 -8.38 -5.90 -6.83
N SER A 174 -8.60 -5.27 -5.66
CA SER A 174 -9.55 -4.15 -5.52
C SER A 174 -10.93 -4.48 -6.11
N LEU A 175 -11.44 -3.68 -7.06
CA LEU A 175 -12.68 -3.93 -7.80
C LEU A 175 -12.76 -5.32 -8.46
N GLY A 176 -11.64 -5.83 -8.96
CA GLY A 176 -11.58 -7.19 -9.53
C GLY A 176 -11.96 -8.25 -8.50
N GLY A 177 -11.58 -8.05 -7.23
CA GLY A 177 -11.99 -8.92 -6.12
C GLY A 177 -13.50 -8.89 -5.88
N ILE A 178 -14.11 -7.70 -5.90
CA ILE A 178 -15.58 -7.55 -5.80
C ILE A 178 -16.28 -8.31 -6.93
N ALA A 179 -15.85 -8.09 -8.17
CA ALA A 179 -16.47 -8.68 -9.34
C ALA A 179 -16.40 -10.21 -9.35
N LEU A 180 -15.27 -10.77 -8.91
CA LEU A 180 -15.09 -12.22 -8.80
C LEU A 180 -15.92 -12.83 -7.66
N VAL A 181 -15.98 -12.19 -6.49
CA VAL A 181 -16.84 -12.67 -5.38
C VAL A 181 -18.30 -12.69 -5.82
N ASP A 182 -18.81 -11.61 -6.43
CA ASP A 182 -20.18 -11.56 -6.91
C ASP A 182 -20.44 -12.62 -7.99
N LEU A 183 -19.54 -12.76 -8.97
CA LEU A 183 -19.67 -13.75 -10.03
C LEU A 183 -19.78 -15.17 -9.46
N LEU A 184 -18.80 -15.56 -8.63
CA LEU A 184 -18.70 -16.92 -8.11
C LEU A 184 -19.87 -17.25 -7.18
N ALA A 185 -20.34 -16.27 -6.39
CA ALA A 185 -21.50 -16.45 -5.53
C ALA A 185 -22.81 -16.54 -6.32
N LEU A 186 -23.02 -15.73 -7.35
CA LEU A 186 -24.21 -15.82 -8.22
C LEU A 186 -24.26 -17.17 -8.94
N ASP A 187 -23.16 -17.57 -9.58
CA ASP A 187 -23.12 -18.84 -10.31
C ASP A 187 -23.39 -20.03 -9.37
N ALA A 188 -22.75 -20.03 -8.19
CA ALA A 188 -22.96 -21.06 -7.18
C ALA A 188 -24.39 -21.10 -6.61
N ALA A 189 -25.12 -19.99 -6.64
CA ALA A 189 -26.52 -19.91 -6.21
C ALA A 189 -27.51 -20.34 -7.32
N ASP A 190 -27.24 -19.98 -8.57
CA ASP A 190 -28.18 -20.15 -9.69
C ASP A 190 -28.01 -21.47 -10.46
N GLY A 191 -26.78 -21.95 -10.64
CA GLY A 191 -26.49 -23.05 -11.58
C GLY A 191 -25.37 -23.99 -11.18
N GLY A 192 -24.68 -23.71 -10.06
CA GLY A 192 -23.56 -24.50 -9.56
C GLY A 192 -22.20 -23.81 -9.73
N PRO A 193 -21.12 -24.42 -9.22
CA PRO A 193 -19.79 -23.81 -9.22
C PRO A 193 -19.33 -23.45 -10.64
N VAL A 194 -18.54 -22.38 -10.77
CA VAL A 194 -17.84 -22.07 -12.02
C VAL A 194 -16.85 -23.21 -12.30
N PRO A 195 -16.98 -23.94 -13.42
CA PRO A 195 -16.15 -25.12 -13.67
C PRO A 195 -14.65 -24.81 -13.62
N GLY A 196 -13.90 -25.61 -12.86
CA GLY A 196 -12.45 -25.50 -12.73
C GLY A 196 -11.96 -24.41 -11.77
N VAL A 197 -12.83 -23.59 -11.17
CA VAL A 197 -12.40 -22.60 -10.17
C VAL A 197 -12.28 -23.25 -8.81
N GLU A 198 -11.06 -23.36 -8.32
CA GLU A 198 -10.74 -24.08 -7.06
C GLU A 198 -10.33 -23.11 -5.94
N LEU A 199 -9.71 -21.98 -6.30
CA LEU A 199 -9.23 -20.97 -5.36
C LEU A 199 -9.49 -19.56 -5.88
N LEU A 200 -10.14 -18.75 -5.05
CA LEU A 200 -10.20 -17.30 -5.18
C LEU A 200 -9.16 -16.66 -4.25
N VAL A 201 -8.33 -15.79 -4.79
CA VAL A 201 -7.45 -14.90 -4.04
C VAL A 201 -7.94 -13.47 -4.23
N THR A 202 -8.37 -12.81 -3.17
CA THR A 202 -8.64 -11.36 -3.21
C THR A 202 -7.47 -10.61 -2.60
N VAL A 203 -7.08 -9.49 -3.21
CA VAL A 203 -5.97 -8.66 -2.74
C VAL A 203 -6.46 -7.23 -2.59
N GLY A 204 -6.41 -6.67 -1.38
CA GLY A 204 -6.88 -5.30 -1.12
C GLY A 204 -8.34 -5.08 -1.53
N SER A 205 -9.22 -6.08 -1.32
CA SER A 205 -10.60 -6.06 -1.82
C SER A 205 -11.59 -5.47 -0.80
N GLN A 206 -12.63 -4.82 -1.32
CA GLN A 206 -13.75 -4.29 -0.53
C GLN A 206 -14.91 -5.28 -0.39
N ALA A 207 -14.82 -6.47 -0.99
CA ALA A 207 -15.93 -7.41 -1.06
C ALA A 207 -16.55 -7.75 0.32
N PRO A 208 -15.78 -8.04 1.39
CA PRO A 208 -16.37 -8.32 2.70
C PRO A 208 -17.16 -7.14 3.27
N TYR A 209 -16.65 -5.92 3.13
CA TYR A 209 -17.35 -4.72 3.59
C TYR A 209 -18.63 -4.46 2.79
N LEU A 210 -18.58 -4.63 1.47
CA LEU A 210 -19.76 -4.50 0.62
C LEU A 210 -20.81 -5.57 0.89
N HIS A 211 -20.43 -6.76 1.34
CA HIS A 211 -21.37 -7.77 1.82
C HIS A 211 -22.13 -7.27 3.05
N GLU A 212 -21.43 -6.77 4.07
CA GLU A 212 -22.06 -6.27 5.29
C GLU A 212 -22.98 -5.07 5.03
N LEU A 213 -22.63 -4.22 4.06
CA LEU A 213 -23.48 -3.09 3.65
C LEU A 213 -24.67 -3.49 2.78
N GLY A 214 -24.75 -4.74 2.30
CA GLY A 214 -25.76 -5.18 1.35
C GLY A 214 -25.60 -4.60 -0.04
N ALA A 215 -24.36 -4.26 -0.38
CA ALA A 215 -23.98 -3.70 -1.66
C ALA A 215 -23.55 -4.79 -2.66
N LEU A 216 -23.10 -5.97 -2.23
CA LEU A 216 -22.84 -7.06 -3.17
C LEU A 216 -24.12 -7.48 -3.90
N THR A 217 -24.00 -7.75 -5.21
CA THR A 217 -25.14 -8.25 -5.99
C THR A 217 -25.55 -9.64 -5.54
N ALA A 218 -24.57 -10.49 -5.21
CA ALA A 218 -24.74 -11.92 -5.03
C ALA A 218 -25.10 -12.33 -3.59
N LEU A 219 -24.69 -11.54 -2.59
CA LEU A 219 -24.69 -11.95 -1.19
C LEU A 219 -25.39 -10.88 -0.34
N ALA A 220 -26.58 -11.20 0.15
CA ALA A 220 -27.31 -10.37 1.10
C ALA A 220 -26.61 -10.33 2.47
N PRO A 221 -26.69 -9.23 3.25
CA PRO A 221 -26.04 -9.15 4.55
C PRO A 221 -26.35 -10.33 5.47
N GLY A 222 -25.31 -10.94 6.04
CA GLY A 222 -25.42 -12.07 6.96
C GLY A 222 -25.70 -13.42 6.30
N SER A 223 -25.79 -13.48 4.97
CA SER A 223 -25.89 -14.77 4.25
C SER A 223 -24.56 -15.52 4.30
N ARG A 224 -24.63 -16.84 4.41
CA ARG A 224 -23.44 -17.71 4.22
C ARG A 224 -23.03 -17.76 2.76
N LEU A 225 -21.78 -18.15 2.50
CA LEU A 225 -21.33 -18.45 1.15
C LEU A 225 -22.08 -19.68 0.59
N PRO A 226 -22.57 -19.62 -0.66
CA PRO A 226 -23.29 -20.73 -1.28
C PRO A 226 -22.43 -22.00 -1.39
N TYR A 227 -23.05 -23.18 -1.43
CA TYR A 227 -22.37 -24.49 -1.38
C TYR A 227 -21.30 -24.69 -2.47
N GLY A 228 -21.45 -24.05 -3.64
CA GLY A 228 -20.49 -24.10 -4.75
C GLY A 228 -19.41 -22.99 -4.77
N PHE A 229 -19.34 -22.13 -3.75
CA PHE A 229 -18.30 -21.09 -3.69
C PHE A 229 -16.92 -21.73 -3.40
N PRO A 230 -15.84 -21.31 -4.10
CA PRO A 230 -14.52 -21.94 -3.98
C PRO A 230 -13.82 -21.62 -2.65
N ARG A 231 -12.64 -22.21 -2.41
CA ARG A 231 -11.76 -21.73 -1.33
C ARG A 231 -11.42 -20.25 -1.58
N TRP A 232 -11.27 -19.49 -0.51
CA TRP A 232 -11.03 -18.06 -0.54
C TRP A 232 -9.88 -17.67 0.38
N LEU A 233 -8.77 -17.24 -0.23
CA LEU A 233 -7.69 -16.52 0.43
C LEU A 233 -7.90 -15.02 0.25
N ASN A 234 -8.14 -14.29 1.34
CA ASN A 234 -8.21 -12.83 1.33
C ASN A 234 -6.92 -12.23 1.88
N VAL A 235 -6.23 -11.43 1.06
CA VAL A 235 -4.97 -10.78 1.39
C VAL A 235 -5.22 -9.30 1.63
N TYR A 236 -4.77 -8.80 2.78
CA TYR A 236 -5.03 -7.44 3.24
C TYR A 236 -3.80 -6.77 3.85
N ASP A 237 -3.78 -5.44 3.86
CA ASP A 237 -2.79 -4.64 4.58
C ASP A 237 -3.51 -3.63 5.46
N ARG A 238 -3.13 -3.55 6.73
CA ARG A 238 -3.75 -2.61 7.69
C ARG A 238 -3.57 -1.14 7.32
N GLN A 239 -2.59 -0.81 6.47
CA GLN A 239 -2.40 0.53 5.93
C GLN A 239 -3.17 0.77 4.63
N ASP A 240 -3.78 -0.26 4.05
CA ASP A 240 -4.69 -0.14 2.92
C ASP A 240 -6.12 -0.01 3.45
N VAL A 241 -6.60 1.24 3.48
CA VAL A 241 -7.94 1.59 3.99
C VAL A 241 -9.07 1.05 3.13
N LEU A 242 -8.77 0.44 1.97
CA LEU A 242 -9.74 -0.20 1.09
C LEU A 242 -9.71 -1.74 1.20
N SER A 243 -8.88 -2.31 2.08
CA SER A 243 -8.81 -3.75 2.32
C SER A 243 -9.58 -4.14 3.58
N TYR A 244 -10.42 -5.17 3.48
CA TYR A 244 -11.28 -5.62 4.57
C TYR A 244 -11.14 -7.12 4.80
N LEU A 245 -11.31 -7.56 6.05
CA LEU A 245 -11.21 -8.97 6.44
C LEU A 245 -12.44 -9.76 5.99
N ALA A 246 -12.24 -10.96 5.47
CA ALA A 246 -13.31 -11.84 5.01
C ALA A 246 -13.75 -12.85 6.08
N ALA A 247 -12.81 -13.43 6.83
CA ALA A 247 -13.13 -14.51 7.78
C ALA A 247 -14.08 -14.08 8.92
N PRO A 248 -13.97 -12.86 9.50
CA PRO A 248 -14.94 -12.40 10.49
C PRO A 248 -16.35 -12.17 9.91
N VAL A 249 -16.43 -11.88 8.60
CA VAL A 249 -17.68 -11.64 7.87
C VAL A 249 -18.39 -12.95 7.55
N PHE A 250 -17.64 -14.04 7.34
CA PHE A 250 -18.15 -15.39 7.09
C PHE A 250 -17.75 -16.35 8.22
N PRO A 251 -18.30 -16.18 9.44
CA PRO A 251 -17.83 -16.90 10.62
C PRO A 251 -18.05 -18.40 10.50
N GLY A 252 -16.96 -19.16 10.73
CA GLY A 252 -16.98 -20.62 10.73
C GLY A 252 -17.00 -21.27 9.35
N ASP A 253 -16.89 -20.50 8.25
CA ASP A 253 -16.73 -21.07 6.92
C ASP A 253 -15.27 -21.49 6.68
N PRO A 254 -14.96 -22.80 6.58
CA PRO A 254 -13.58 -23.28 6.48
C PRO A 254 -12.93 -22.94 5.13
N ARG A 255 -13.71 -22.44 4.15
CA ARG A 255 -13.19 -22.02 2.86
C ARG A 255 -12.48 -20.67 2.94
N VAL A 256 -12.81 -19.83 3.92
CA VAL A 256 -12.35 -18.45 3.99
C VAL A 256 -11.16 -18.33 4.94
N SER A 257 -10.08 -17.70 4.47
CA SER A 257 -8.90 -17.41 5.26
C SER A 257 -8.39 -16.00 4.96
N ASP A 258 -7.94 -15.29 5.99
CA ASP A 258 -7.34 -13.96 5.86
C ASP A 258 -5.82 -14.04 6.05
N HIS A 259 -5.05 -13.30 5.24
CA HIS A 259 -3.61 -13.17 5.35
C HIS A 259 -3.16 -11.70 5.37
N GLU A 260 -2.52 -11.29 6.45
CA GLU A 260 -1.96 -9.94 6.59
C GLU A 260 -0.64 -9.83 5.83
N ILE A 261 -0.55 -8.86 4.92
CA ILE A 261 0.70 -8.37 4.36
C ILE A 261 0.99 -7.00 4.96
N ARG A 262 2.27 -6.75 5.25
CA ARG A 262 2.75 -5.47 5.76
C ARG A 262 3.65 -4.82 4.73
N SER A 263 3.06 -4.09 3.78
CA SER A 263 3.80 -3.33 2.77
C SER A 263 4.67 -2.22 3.39
N ARG A 264 4.31 -1.77 4.60
CA ARG A 264 4.90 -0.61 5.29
C ARG A 264 4.84 0.66 4.45
N GLN A 265 3.85 0.75 3.57
CA GLN A 265 3.50 1.95 2.81
C GLN A 265 2.29 2.66 3.42
N PRO A 266 2.21 3.99 3.34
CA PRO A 266 0.98 4.71 3.61
C PRO A 266 -0.01 4.55 2.45
N PHE A 267 -1.31 4.74 2.73
CA PHE A 267 -2.32 4.91 1.69
C PHE A 267 -2.07 6.20 0.89
N PRO A 268 -2.26 6.23 -0.45
CA PRO A 268 -2.80 5.16 -1.30
C PRO A 268 -1.79 4.12 -1.80
N ALA A 269 -0.49 4.34 -1.63
CA ALA A 269 0.56 3.45 -2.17
C ALA A 269 0.47 2.02 -1.62
N SER A 270 0.02 1.83 -0.38
CA SER A 270 -0.25 0.51 0.20
C SER A 270 -1.20 -0.35 -0.64
N HIS A 271 -2.14 0.27 -1.35
CA HIS A 271 -3.17 -0.45 -2.12
C HIS A 271 -2.61 -1.17 -3.34
N SER A 272 -1.53 -0.68 -3.95
CA SER A 272 -0.85 -1.34 -5.08
C SER A 272 0.43 -2.08 -4.66
N ALA A 273 0.94 -1.81 -3.45
CA ALA A 273 2.23 -2.33 -2.99
C ALA A 273 2.27 -3.85 -2.77
N TYR A 274 1.11 -4.54 -2.73
CA TYR A 274 1.02 -5.99 -2.56
C TYR A 274 1.87 -6.77 -3.57
N TRP A 275 1.87 -6.33 -4.84
CA TRP A 275 2.61 -7.00 -5.92
C TRP A 275 4.12 -6.95 -5.76
N LYS A 276 4.62 -6.04 -4.92
CA LYS A 276 6.05 -5.94 -4.60
C LYS A 276 6.42 -6.75 -3.35
N GLN A 277 5.47 -7.43 -2.72
CA GLN A 277 5.71 -8.21 -1.51
C GLN A 277 5.89 -9.68 -1.85
N GLN A 278 7.07 -10.22 -1.56
CA GLN A 278 7.34 -11.65 -1.69
C GLN A 278 6.32 -12.50 -0.91
N SER A 279 5.89 -12.00 0.27
CA SER A 279 4.90 -12.67 1.11
C SER A 279 3.54 -12.87 0.43
N LEU A 280 3.18 -12.08 -0.58
CA LEU A 280 1.98 -12.32 -1.38
C LEU A 280 2.08 -13.64 -2.12
N TYR A 281 3.18 -13.81 -2.86
CA TYR A 281 3.42 -14.99 -3.68
C TYR A 281 3.58 -16.24 -2.83
N GLU A 282 4.29 -16.15 -1.70
CA GLU A 282 4.41 -17.26 -0.74
C GLU A 282 3.06 -17.70 -0.16
N SER A 283 2.16 -16.76 0.09
CA SER A 283 0.82 -17.07 0.62
C SER A 283 -0.09 -17.67 -0.45
N VAL A 284 0.00 -17.19 -1.70
CA VAL A 284 -0.69 -17.80 -2.82
C VAL A 284 -0.19 -19.22 -3.07
N GLU A 285 1.12 -19.43 -3.15
CA GLU A 285 1.76 -20.75 -3.35
C GLU A 285 1.33 -21.75 -2.27
N ARG A 286 1.31 -21.32 -1.01
CA ARG A 286 0.81 -22.14 0.11
C ARG A 286 -0.65 -22.52 -0.07
N ALA A 287 -1.52 -21.57 -0.43
CA ALA A 287 -2.94 -21.85 -0.63
C ALA A 287 -3.19 -22.78 -1.83
N VAL A 288 -2.42 -22.65 -2.92
CA VAL A 288 -2.41 -23.57 -4.07
C VAL A 288 -2.01 -24.98 -3.62
N THR A 289 -0.93 -25.09 -2.84
CA THR A 289 -0.42 -26.38 -2.33
C THR A 289 -1.45 -27.06 -1.42
N GLU A 290 -2.04 -26.33 -0.48
CA GLU A 290 -3.10 -26.84 0.41
C GLU A 290 -4.36 -27.26 -0.36
N ALA A 291 -4.61 -26.66 -1.52
CA ALA A 291 -5.72 -27.03 -2.39
C ALA A 291 -5.40 -28.25 -3.28
N GLY A 292 -4.17 -28.74 -3.28
CA GLY A 292 -3.73 -29.83 -4.16
C GLY A 292 -3.67 -29.43 -5.64
N LEU A 293 -3.42 -28.15 -5.95
CA LEU A 293 -3.47 -27.58 -7.31
C LEU A 293 -2.09 -27.47 -7.97
N GLY A 294 -1.13 -28.35 -7.64
CA GLY A 294 0.26 -28.30 -8.08
C GLY A 294 0.79 -29.59 -8.68
#